data_AF-A0AAD0J1P7-F1
#
_entry.id   AF-A0AAD0J1P7-F1
#
_cell.length_a   1.000
_cell.length_b   1.000
_cell.length_c   1.000
_cell.angle_alpha   90.00
_cell.angle_beta   90.00
_cell.angle_gamma   90.00
#
_symmetry.space_group_name_H-M   'P 1'
#
loop_
_entity.id
_entity.type
_entity.pdbx_description
1 polymer ?
#
loop_
_entity_poly.entity_id
_entity_poly.type
_entity_poly.pdbx_seq_one_letter_code
_entity_poly.pdbx_strand_id
1 'polypeptide(L)' 'MFVERVWRSIKYEEIYLRAYDSVSHARRSIGDYIELYNRKRPHSSLADQTPDEAYFATLPAIKSAA' A
#
# COMPACT_ATOMS: atom_id res chain seq x y z
N MET A 1 -3.39 13.37 -7.95
CA MET A 1 -3.44 11.97 -8.41
C MET A 1 -2.86 11.07 -7.33
N PHE A 2 -3.68 10.24 -6.65
CA PHE A 2 -3.22 9.40 -5.51
C PHE A 2 -2.22 8.32 -5.96
N VAL A 3 -2.48 7.72 -7.13
CA VAL A 3 -1.65 6.68 -7.75
C VAL A 3 -0.22 7.14 -8.03
N GLU A 4 -0.01 8.39 -8.43
CA GLU A 4 1.33 8.94 -8.69
C GLU A 4 2.20 9.01 -7.43
N ARG A 5 1.61 9.37 -6.28
CA ARG A 5 2.31 9.44 -4.99
C ARG A 5 2.67 8.05 -4.48
N VAL A 6 1.77 7.09 -4.65
CA VAL A 6 2.02 5.67 -4.31
C VAL A 6 3.20 5.14 -5.13
N TRP A 7 3.17 5.31 -6.45
CA TRP A 7 4.24 4.84 -7.33
C TRP A 7 5.59 5.51 -7.07
N ARG A 8 5.58 6.81 -6.71
CA ARG A 8 6.80 7.48 -6.29
C ARG A 8 7.38 6.81 -5.04
N SER A 9 6.56 6.59 -4.01
CA SER A 9 7.02 5.98 -2.76
C SER A 9 7.58 4.58 -3.00
N ILE A 10 6.88 3.72 -3.74
CA ILE A 10 7.36 2.37 -4.09
C ILE A 10 8.71 2.43 -4.81
N LYS A 11 8.87 3.34 -5.79
CA LYS A 11 10.13 3.43 -6.54
C LYS A 11 11.30 3.82 -5.66
N TYR A 12 11.14 4.88 -4.85
CA TYR A 12 12.24 5.45 -4.08
C TYR A 12 12.53 4.72 -2.78
N GLU A 13 11.52 4.15 -2.12
CA GLU A 13 11.68 3.51 -0.81
C GLU A 13 11.95 1.99 -0.91
N GLU A 14 11.63 1.35 -2.04
CA GLU A 14 11.74 -0.11 -2.21
C GLU A 14 12.57 -0.49 -3.45
N ILE A 15 12.20 -0.03 -4.65
CA ILE A 15 12.79 -0.52 -5.90
C ILE A 15 14.22 0.01 -6.12
N TYR A 16 14.45 1.32 -5.95
CA TYR A 16 15.76 1.91 -6.25
C TYR A 16 16.83 1.61 -5.21
N LEU A 17 16.44 1.13 -4.03
CA LEU A 17 17.35 0.78 -2.94
C LEU A 17 17.76 -0.70 -2.96
N ARG A 18 17.13 -1.52 -3.81
CA ARG A 18 17.29 -2.98 -3.78
C ARG A 18 17.83 -3.53 -5.10
N ALA A 19 18.81 -4.41 -4.99
CA ALA A 19 19.22 -5.30 -6.08
C ALA A 19 18.52 -6.64 -5.87
N TYR A 20 17.50 -6.93 -6.66
CA TYR A 20 16.77 -8.20 -6.58
C TYR A 20 17.52 -9.31 -7.30
N ASP A 21 17.69 -10.45 -6.64
CA ASP A 21 18.35 -11.64 -7.22
C ASP A 21 17.50 -12.33 -8.30
N SER A 22 16.18 -12.17 -8.23
CA SER A 22 15.24 -12.76 -9.18
C SER A 22 13.92 -11.99 -9.21
N VAL A 23 13.12 -12.22 -10.26
CA VAL A 23 11.76 -11.69 -10.37
C VAL A 23 10.88 -12.17 -9.20
N SER A 24 11.02 -13.42 -8.76
CA SER A 24 10.28 -13.94 -7.61
C SER A 24 10.66 -13.23 -6.30
N HIS A 25 11.95 -12.92 -6.12
CA HIS A 25 12.42 -12.14 -4.98
C HIS A 25 11.82 -10.72 -5.03
N ALA A 26 11.91 -10.05 -6.18
CA ALA A 26 11.31 -8.73 -6.39
C ALA A 26 9.81 -8.70 -6.08
N ARG A 27 9.06 -9.70 -6.57
CA ARG A 27 7.61 -9.77 -6.38
C ARG A 27 7.22 -9.92 -4.91
N ARG A 28 7.95 -10.75 -4.15
CA ARG A 28 7.74 -10.90 -2.70
C ARG A 28 8.04 -9.60 -1.98
N SER A 29 9.24 -9.06 -2.23
CA SER A 29 9.76 -7.84 -1.61
C SER A 29 8.83 -6.62 -1.81
N ILE A 30 8.39 -6.39 -3.05
CA ILE A 30 7.44 -5.32 -3.39
C ILE A 30 6.07 -5.59 -2.76
N GLY A 31 5.63 -6.85 -2.70
CA GLY A 31 4.40 -7.24 -2.02
C GLY A 31 4.42 -6.88 -0.52
N ASP A 32 5.51 -7.23 0.17
CA ASP A 32 5.71 -6.94 1.59
C ASP A 32 5.73 -5.42 1.84
N TYR A 33 6.36 -4.65 0.95
CA TYR A 33 6.34 -3.19 1.01
C TYR A 33 4.93 -2.61 0.83
N ILE A 34 4.14 -3.13 -0.12
CA ILE A 34 2.76 -2.68 -0.34
C ILE A 34 1.89 -2.99 0.88
N GLU A 35 2.06 -4.17 1.50
CA GLU A 35 1.36 -4.50 2.74
C GLU A 35 1.72 -3.52 3.87
N LEU A 36 3.01 -3.22 4.06
CA LEU A 36 3.47 -2.21 5.01
C LEU A 36 2.84 -0.84 4.74
N TYR A 37 2.88 -0.38 3.49
CA TYR A 37 2.33 0.90 3.07
C TYR A 37 0.83 1.01 3.37
N ASN A 38 0.07 -0.04 3.08
CA ASN A 38 -1.38 -0.05 3.25
C ASN A 38 -1.85 -0.25 4.69
N ARG A 39 -1.13 -1.05 5.48
CA ARG A 39 -1.61 -1.50 6.81
C ARG A 39 -0.98 -0.78 8.00
N LYS A 40 0.21 -0.21 7.84
CA LYS A 40 1.02 0.25 8.98
C LYS A 40 1.48 1.69 8.88
N ARG A 41 1.46 2.29 7.69
CA ARG A 41 1.91 3.68 7.49
C ARG A 41 0.72 4.64 7.57
N PRO A 42 0.59 5.46 8.62
CA PRO A 42 -0.40 6.52 8.66
C PRO A 42 -0.01 7.62 7.65
N HIS A 43 -1.01 8.21 7.00
CA HIS A 43 -0.82 9.26 6.01
C HIS A 43 -1.55 10.53 6.46
N SER A 44 -0.85 11.66 6.57
CA SER A 44 -1.45 12.93 6.98
C SER A 44 -2.56 13.40 6.03
N SER A 45 -2.49 13.06 4.75
CA SER A 45 -3.58 13.30 3.78
C SER A 45 -4.83 12.46 4.02
N LEU A 46 -4.74 11.43 4.88
CA LEU A 46 -5.83 10.56 5.31
C LEU A 46 -6.14 10.77 6.80
N ALA A 47 -5.92 11.99 7.32
CA ALA A 47 -6.12 12.29 8.75
C ALA A 47 -5.36 11.32 9.68
N ASP A 48 -4.11 11.00 9.31
CA ASP A 48 -3.22 10.06 10.00
C ASP A 48 -3.77 8.63 10.10
N GLN A 49 -4.74 8.26 9.26
CA GLN A 49 -5.14 6.88 9.04
C GLN A 49 -4.22 6.18 8.02
N THR A 50 -4.18 4.87 8.11
CA THR A 50 -3.59 4.01 7.07
C THR A 50 -4.52 3.93 5.85
N PRO A 51 -3.99 3.63 4.65
CA PRO A 51 -4.80 3.47 3.45
C PRO A 51 -5.91 2.41 3.61
N ASP A 52 -5.63 1.32 4.31
CA ASP A 52 -6.63 0.28 4.59
C ASP A 52 -7.76 0.82 5.49
N GLU A 53 -7.43 1.49 6.60
CA GLU A 53 -8.43 2.08 7.49
C GLU A 53 -9.34 3.06 6.76
N ALA A 54 -8.76 3.97 5.96
CA ALA A 54 -9.53 4.92 5.18
C ALA A 54 -10.41 4.22 4.14
N TYR A 55 -9.90 3.21 3.44
CA TYR A 55 -10.67 2.48 2.43
C TYR A 55 -11.82 1.69 3.05
N PHE A 56 -11.54 0.84 4.05
CA PHE A 56 -12.54 -0.01 4.67
C PHE A 56 -13.61 0.78 5.43
N ALA A 57 -13.28 1.95 6.00
CA ALA A 57 -14.26 2.84 6.60
C ALA A 57 -15.27 3.43 5.59
N THR A 58 -14.90 3.51 4.31
CA THR A 58 -15.76 4.04 3.24
C THR A 58 -16.55 2.98 2.48
N LEU A 59 -16.29 1.69 2.75
CA LEU A 59 -17.03 0.62 2.08
C LEU A 59 -18.49 0.61 2.55
N PRO A 60 -19.46 0.51 1.62
CA PRO A 60 -20.84 0.27 1.99
C PRO A 60 -20.95 -1.01 2.81
N ALA A 61 -21.79 -1.01 3.85
CA ALA A 61 -22.13 -2.25 4.55
C ALA A 61 -22.63 -3.27 3.50
N ILE A 62 -21.92 -4.39 3.37
CA ILE A 62 -22.37 -5.50 2.54
C ILE A 62 -23.71 -5.93 3.14
N LYS A 63 -24.80 -5.72 2.41
CA LYS A 63 -26.09 -6.29 2.79
C LYS A 63 -25.91 -7.81 2.79
N SER A 64 -25.85 -8.41 3.97
CA SER A 64 -25.93 -9.86 4.10
C SER A 64 -27.24 -10.31 3.44
N ALA A 65 -27.15 -11.07 2.36
CA ALA A 65 -28.30 -11.80 1.85
C ALA A 65 -28.67 -12.85 2.91
N ALA A 66 -29.88 -12.71 3.44
CA ALA A 66 -30.49 -13.66 4.38
C ALA A 66 -30.88 -14.95 3.66
#